data_AF-A0A6N8UPF0-F1
#
_entry.id   AF-A0A6N8UPF0-F1
#
_cell.length_a   1.000
_cell.length_b   1.000
_cell.length_c   1.000
_cell.angle_alpha   90.00
_cell.angle_beta   90.00
_cell.angle_gamma   90.00
#
_symmetry.space_group_name_H-M   'P 1'
#
loop_
_entity.id
_entity.type
_entity.pdbx_description
1 polymer ?
#
loop_
_entity_poly.entity_id
_entity_poly.type
_entity_poly.pdbx_seq_one_letter_code
_entity_poly.pdbx_strand_id
1 'polypeptide(L)'
;MGLSVRNILSVAGAETRTAVRLVRFWTAVFVITLVSGVGYTFACLSLHFVAPYTPSTATPFYLLGNIEPTFFLMFQLVALLMVFDSSQQQAKYRVGEVLDSKPVSNFEYSAGRILGYTFLLWIFAAVLILSAYGFGLVMSLAGFGFAEPFQIHSLLNLLAIDVPVMVLIWCAFAVFLSSVLRFRVAVAVVGIAAMFAWLLLLLDSPYSLRGLVSPSSNDVLFISDLLPQFPDWKTLAIRFATVVGAIGLTVAATLFHKRRDSSTPLSNILACTTTVVVCAGAFGFAVYGALSPGIRSNDWQLAHQEVNWNGGIDIREITGEVHIDPGKKLAIDLLYDMEVGEVQSNSLVFSFNPSMSISSIELDGEPADYRFESGLLLIALSNAESLVGQHMLRVSAEGVPDHRFAYFDGVIDYLNSNDVPTVAAPLLGTDGSIFNRSFVALMPGNHWYPTPGAVNADFGASQRGRDYFEVDLTVSLTRNTWTLVAMGSELDESDGSRTYKVTPENPIHEFGLFASNFVSGSLNVGELTFEMHLHKRHAKNLQMFLEKDSEFVAEAKKRIEWYKDKGIAISHNELALVEVPRKLRTIGGGWRMDSVNSLPGIF
;
A
#
# COMPACT_ATOMS: atom_id res chain seq x y z
N MET A 1 4.12 40.13 -24.61
CA MET A 1 3.27 39.34 -25.52
C MET A 1 2.56 38.29 -24.70
N GLY A 2 1.23 38.22 -24.77
CA GLY A 2 0.43 37.28 -23.97
C GLY A 2 0.52 35.86 -24.54
N LEU A 3 0.60 34.88 -23.65
CA LEU A 3 0.66 33.46 -23.97
C LEU A 3 -0.70 33.02 -24.56
N SER A 4 -0.73 32.54 -25.81
CA SER A 4 -1.97 32.17 -26.51
C SER A 4 -2.22 30.67 -26.42
N VAL A 5 -3.17 30.28 -25.56
CA VAL A 5 -3.67 28.89 -25.47
C VAL A 5 -4.15 28.37 -26.82
N ARG A 6 -4.75 29.24 -27.65
CA ARG A 6 -5.21 28.87 -28.99
C ARG A 6 -4.06 28.47 -29.92
N ASN A 7 -2.92 29.14 -29.83
CA ASN A 7 -1.74 28.79 -30.61
C ASN A 7 -1.20 27.41 -30.20
N ILE A 8 -1.08 27.17 -28.90
CA ILE A 8 -0.65 25.89 -28.32
C ILE A 8 -1.53 24.74 -28.82
N LEU A 9 -2.86 24.87 -28.70
CA LEU A 9 -3.81 23.84 -29.14
C LEU A 9 -3.77 23.62 -30.65
N SER A 10 -3.55 24.67 -31.44
CA SER A 10 -3.43 24.56 -32.90
C SER A 10 -2.18 23.77 -33.32
N VAL A 11 -1.05 24.00 -32.64
CA VAL A 11 0.20 23.24 -32.85
C VAL A 11 0.00 21.80 -32.40
N ALA A 12 -0.60 21.58 -31.23
CA ALA A 12 -0.90 20.24 -30.72
C ALA A 12 -1.74 19.44 -31.73
N GLY A 13 -2.83 20.00 -32.23
CA GLY A 13 -3.68 19.32 -33.22
C GLY A 13 -2.96 19.04 -34.54
N ALA A 14 -2.05 19.92 -34.99
CA ALA A 14 -1.25 19.71 -36.18
C ALA A 14 -0.22 18.57 -36.00
N GLU A 15 0.50 18.56 -34.88
CA GLU A 15 1.47 17.52 -34.52
C GLU A 15 0.79 16.16 -34.35
N THR A 16 -0.36 16.09 -33.67
CA THR A 16 -1.15 14.85 -33.53
C THR A 16 -1.56 14.28 -34.89
N ARG A 17 -2.12 15.11 -35.78
CA ARG A 17 -2.54 14.67 -37.13
C ARG A 17 -1.36 14.20 -37.98
N THR A 18 -0.20 14.85 -37.82
CA THR A 18 1.01 14.52 -38.56
C THR A 18 1.59 13.20 -38.06
N ALA A 19 1.61 13.00 -36.74
CA ALA A 19 2.04 11.75 -36.11
C ALA A 19 1.17 10.55 -36.51
N VAL A 20 -0.16 10.70 -36.50
CA VAL A 20 -1.11 9.63 -36.89
C VAL A 20 -0.94 9.20 -38.36
N ARG A 21 -0.42 10.06 -39.23
CA ARG A 21 -0.18 9.71 -40.65
C ARG A 21 1.12 8.95 -40.88
N LEU A 22 1.97 8.80 -39.86
CA LEU A 22 3.24 8.08 -39.98
C LEU A 22 3.01 6.57 -39.92
N VAL A 23 3.44 5.85 -40.96
CA VAL A 23 3.48 4.38 -40.95
C VAL A 23 4.27 3.85 -39.76
N ARG A 24 5.41 4.49 -39.44
CA ARG A 24 6.28 4.10 -38.32
C ARG A 24 5.60 4.24 -36.96
N PHE A 25 4.75 5.25 -36.78
CA PHE A 25 3.96 5.39 -35.56
C PHE A 25 3.07 4.15 -35.37
N TRP A 26 2.35 3.75 -36.43
CA TRP A 26 1.55 2.53 -36.41
C TRP A 26 2.36 1.25 -36.26
N THR A 27 3.58 1.19 -36.82
CA THR A 27 4.50 0.07 -36.57
C THR A 27 4.90 -0.03 -35.11
N ALA A 28 5.28 1.08 -34.48
CA ALA A 28 5.64 1.12 -33.06
C ALA A 28 4.44 0.73 -32.18
N VAL A 29 3.27 1.31 -32.46
CA VAL A 29 1.99 0.95 -31.85
C VAL A 29 1.71 -0.54 -31.96
N PHE A 30 1.81 -1.12 -33.16
CA PHE A 30 1.55 -2.54 -33.39
C PHE A 30 2.51 -3.44 -32.61
N VAL A 31 3.82 -3.14 -32.67
CA VAL A 31 4.84 -3.92 -31.93
C VAL A 31 4.56 -3.86 -30.44
N ILE A 32 4.17 -2.70 -29.91
CA ILE A 32 3.88 -2.56 -28.48
C ILE A 32 2.62 -3.29 -28.08
N THR A 33 1.54 -3.19 -28.87
CA THR A 33 0.33 -3.97 -28.64
C THR A 33 0.64 -5.46 -28.64
N LEU A 34 1.47 -5.92 -29.60
CA LEU A 34 1.87 -7.31 -29.71
C LEU A 34 2.72 -7.76 -28.50
N VAL A 35 3.79 -7.03 -28.18
CA VAL A 35 4.68 -7.36 -27.07
C VAL A 35 3.95 -7.30 -25.74
N SER A 36 3.12 -6.28 -25.52
CA SER A 36 2.34 -6.14 -24.28
C SER A 36 1.26 -7.22 -24.20
N GLY A 37 0.59 -7.55 -25.30
CA GLY A 37 -0.43 -8.59 -25.35
C GLY A 37 0.14 -10.00 -25.15
N VAL A 38 1.28 -10.31 -25.78
CA VAL A 38 2.00 -11.57 -25.58
C VAL A 38 2.58 -11.64 -24.17
N GLY A 39 3.20 -10.57 -23.68
CA GLY A 39 3.72 -10.49 -22.31
C GLY A 39 2.61 -10.65 -21.27
N TYR A 40 1.47 -9.99 -21.47
CA TYR A 40 0.26 -10.14 -20.65
C TYR A 40 -0.19 -11.61 -20.62
N THR A 41 -0.39 -12.20 -21.79
CA THR A 41 -0.86 -13.58 -21.91
C THR A 41 0.13 -14.56 -21.27
N PHE A 42 1.42 -14.37 -21.50
CA PHE A 42 2.48 -15.17 -20.90
C PHE A 42 2.51 -15.03 -19.37
N ALA A 43 2.35 -13.81 -18.83
CA ALA A 43 2.27 -13.57 -17.39
C ALA A 43 1.03 -14.27 -16.78
N CYS A 44 -0.14 -14.15 -17.39
CA CYS A 44 -1.35 -14.85 -16.94
C CYS A 44 -1.18 -16.37 -16.95
N LEU A 45 -0.65 -16.93 -18.05
CA LEU A 45 -0.45 -18.37 -18.18
C LEU A 45 0.62 -18.88 -17.20
N SER A 46 1.75 -18.18 -17.08
CA SER A 46 2.82 -18.57 -16.15
C SER A 46 2.35 -18.57 -14.70
N LEU A 47 1.61 -17.55 -14.26
CA LEU A 47 1.04 -17.52 -12.91
C LEU A 47 0.04 -18.67 -12.68
N HIS A 48 -0.79 -18.98 -13.68
CA HIS A 48 -1.76 -20.06 -13.57
C HIS A 48 -1.13 -21.47 -13.57
N PHE A 49 -0.05 -21.68 -14.35
CA PHE A 49 0.61 -22.99 -14.46
C PHE A 49 1.67 -23.23 -13.37
N VAL A 50 2.39 -22.19 -12.93
CA VAL A 50 3.50 -22.33 -11.97
C VAL A 50 3.01 -22.23 -10.52
N ALA A 51 1.94 -21.49 -10.27
CA ALA A 51 1.47 -21.22 -8.91
C ALA A 51 -0.04 -21.49 -8.72
N PRO A 52 -0.56 -22.69 -9.05
CA PRO A 52 -1.97 -23.04 -8.85
C PRO A 52 -2.42 -22.99 -7.37
N TYR A 53 -1.46 -22.92 -6.42
CA TYR A 53 -1.69 -22.92 -4.98
C TYR A 53 -1.62 -21.55 -4.30
N THR A 54 -1.41 -20.45 -5.03
CA THR A 54 -1.52 -19.08 -4.51
C THR A 54 -2.64 -18.33 -5.23
N PRO A 55 -3.92 -18.57 -4.88
CA PRO A 55 -5.08 -17.98 -5.55
C PRO A 55 -5.05 -16.45 -5.58
N SER A 56 -4.48 -15.79 -4.55
CA SER A 56 -4.51 -14.34 -4.40
C SER A 56 -3.51 -13.58 -5.29
N THR A 57 -2.46 -14.24 -5.79
CA THR A 57 -1.46 -13.63 -6.68
C THR A 57 -1.65 -13.98 -8.15
N ALA A 58 -2.49 -14.99 -8.43
CA ALA A 58 -2.72 -15.54 -9.77
C ALA A 58 -4.02 -15.05 -10.42
N THR A 59 -4.82 -14.19 -9.78
CA THR A 59 -6.04 -13.65 -10.39
C THR A 59 -5.72 -12.51 -11.37
N PRO A 60 -6.25 -12.58 -12.62
CA PRO A 60 -6.14 -11.50 -13.61
C PRO A 60 -6.69 -10.15 -13.15
N PHE A 61 -7.57 -10.17 -12.15
CA PHE A 61 -8.14 -9.00 -11.51
C PHE A 61 -7.08 -8.03 -10.95
N TYR A 62 -5.95 -8.56 -10.43
CA TYR A 62 -4.86 -7.79 -9.83
C TYR A 62 -3.61 -7.65 -10.72
N LEU A 63 -3.64 -8.22 -11.93
CA LEU A 63 -2.50 -8.29 -12.86
C LEU A 63 -2.07 -6.92 -13.43
N LEU A 64 -2.94 -5.91 -13.39
CA LEU A 64 -2.62 -4.58 -13.92
C LEU A 64 -1.34 -4.01 -13.31
N GLY A 65 -1.13 -4.20 -12.01
CA GLY A 65 0.08 -3.71 -11.36
C GLY A 65 1.35 -4.38 -11.89
N ASN A 66 1.32 -5.69 -12.17
CA ASN A 66 2.49 -6.43 -12.65
C ASN A 66 2.88 -6.04 -14.09
N ILE A 67 1.90 -5.63 -14.91
CA ILE A 67 2.14 -5.32 -16.33
C ILE A 67 2.36 -3.81 -16.54
N GLU A 68 1.94 -2.96 -15.59
CA GLU A 68 2.13 -1.52 -15.62
C GLU A 68 3.56 -1.08 -15.98
N PRO A 69 4.62 -1.58 -15.31
CA PRO A 69 6.00 -1.19 -15.64
C PRO A 69 6.36 -1.46 -17.10
N THR A 70 5.86 -2.58 -17.65
CA THR A 70 6.07 -2.94 -19.05
C THR A 70 5.35 -1.95 -19.97
N PHE A 71 4.09 -1.62 -19.68
CA PHE A 71 3.36 -0.60 -20.45
C PHE A 71 4.08 0.74 -20.43
N PHE A 72 4.56 1.21 -19.27
CA PHE A 72 5.28 2.47 -19.19
C PHE A 72 6.57 2.46 -19.99
N LEU A 73 7.42 1.44 -19.84
CA LEU A 73 8.66 1.33 -20.62
C LEU A 73 8.38 1.39 -22.13
N MET A 74 7.30 0.74 -22.58
CA MET A 74 6.90 0.79 -23.98
C MET A 74 6.42 2.19 -24.39
N PHE A 75 5.55 2.85 -23.63
CA PHE A 75 5.09 4.20 -23.95
C PHE A 75 6.23 5.24 -23.91
N GLN A 76 7.18 5.09 -22.99
CA GLN A 76 8.40 5.88 -22.91
C GLN A 76 9.25 5.72 -24.18
N LEU A 77 9.43 4.48 -24.64
CA LEU A 77 10.14 4.19 -25.88
C LEU A 77 9.43 4.84 -27.09
N VAL A 78 8.09 4.78 -27.19
CA VAL A 78 7.37 5.48 -28.27
C VAL A 78 7.57 6.98 -28.20
N ALA A 79 7.45 7.58 -27.02
CA ALA A 79 7.65 9.02 -26.84
C ALA A 79 9.03 9.45 -27.35
N LEU A 80 10.08 8.69 -27.03
CA LEU A 80 11.44 8.92 -27.52
C LEU A 80 11.53 8.78 -29.06
N LEU A 81 10.94 7.72 -29.63
CA LEU A 81 10.96 7.46 -31.08
C LEU A 81 10.16 8.50 -31.89
N MET A 82 9.03 8.98 -31.36
CA MET A 82 8.22 10.01 -32.02
C MET A 82 8.97 11.34 -32.13
N VAL A 83 9.69 11.72 -31.08
CA VAL A 83 10.49 12.95 -31.10
C VAL A 83 11.72 12.80 -32.02
N PHE A 84 12.33 11.63 -32.09
CA PHE A 84 13.39 11.36 -33.07
C PHE A 84 12.94 11.69 -34.51
N ASP A 85 11.74 11.27 -34.91
CA ASP A 85 11.24 11.38 -36.30
C ASP A 85 10.76 12.80 -36.67
N SER A 86 10.25 13.55 -35.68
CA SER A 86 9.76 14.93 -35.87
C SER A 86 10.77 15.86 -36.55
N SER A 87 12.07 15.70 -36.26
CA SER A 87 13.13 16.56 -36.81
C SER A 87 13.41 16.28 -38.29
N GLN A 88 13.09 15.08 -38.80
CA GLN A 88 13.10 14.80 -40.24
C GLN A 88 11.88 15.41 -40.92
N GLN A 89 10.72 15.31 -40.26
CA GLN A 89 9.47 15.85 -40.78
C GLN A 89 9.49 17.37 -40.87
N GLN A 90 10.01 18.06 -39.86
CA GLN A 90 10.13 19.53 -39.88
C GLN A 90 10.91 20.02 -41.10
N ALA A 91 12.00 19.33 -41.45
CA ALA A 91 12.78 19.62 -42.65
C ALA A 91 12.00 19.28 -43.93
N LYS A 92 11.30 18.14 -43.96
CA LYS A 92 10.53 17.68 -45.13
C LYS A 92 9.32 18.57 -45.44
N TYR A 93 8.58 19.00 -44.41
CA TYR A 93 7.36 19.80 -44.54
C TYR A 93 7.61 21.31 -44.49
N ARG A 94 8.88 21.75 -44.45
CA ARG A 94 9.27 23.16 -44.37
C ARG A 94 8.52 23.92 -43.28
N VAL A 95 8.37 23.28 -42.11
CA VAL A 95 7.58 23.81 -40.98
C VAL A 95 8.12 25.19 -40.53
N GLY A 96 9.42 25.44 -40.72
CA GLY A 96 10.02 26.76 -40.52
C GLY A 96 9.36 27.88 -41.33
N GLU A 97 9.05 27.65 -42.61
CA GLU A 97 8.41 28.66 -43.48
C GLU A 97 6.97 28.98 -43.02
N VAL A 98 6.26 27.99 -42.47
CA VAL A 98 4.91 28.16 -41.90
C VAL A 98 4.96 28.89 -40.56
N LEU A 99 5.94 28.57 -39.73
CA LEU A 99 6.15 29.26 -38.46
C LEU A 99 6.62 30.71 -38.67
N ASP A 100 7.29 31.02 -39.77
CA ASP A 100 7.70 32.39 -40.08
C ASP A 100 6.55 33.25 -40.63
N SER A 101 5.50 32.61 -41.17
CA SER A 101 4.28 33.29 -41.63
C SER A 101 3.19 33.45 -40.56
N LYS A 102 3.29 32.75 -39.41
CA LYS A 102 2.42 32.93 -38.24
C LYS A 102 3.23 33.13 -36.96
N PRO A 103 3.06 34.23 -36.20
CA PRO A 103 3.86 34.48 -35.00
C PRO A 103 3.43 33.54 -33.87
N VAL A 104 4.06 32.37 -33.81
CA VAL A 104 4.00 31.43 -32.68
C VAL A 104 5.35 31.50 -31.97
N SER A 105 5.34 31.76 -30.66
CA SER A 105 6.56 31.79 -29.85
C SER A 105 7.18 30.40 -29.72
N ASN A 106 8.47 30.33 -29.37
CA ASN A 106 9.16 29.05 -29.15
C ASN A 106 8.47 28.25 -28.03
N PHE A 107 8.01 28.92 -26.97
CA PHE A 107 7.26 28.28 -25.90
C PHE A 107 5.94 27.69 -26.37
N GLU A 108 5.13 28.45 -27.09
CA GLU A 108 3.86 27.95 -27.61
C GLU A 108 4.06 26.77 -28.56
N TYR A 109 5.14 26.80 -29.35
CA TYR A 109 5.50 25.72 -30.26
C TYR A 109 5.92 24.44 -29.49
N SER A 110 6.88 24.55 -28.57
CA SER A 110 7.35 23.41 -27.77
C SER A 110 6.24 22.82 -26.90
N ALA A 111 5.47 23.67 -26.21
CA ALA A 111 4.35 23.24 -25.38
C ALA A 111 3.26 22.56 -26.22
N GLY A 112 2.90 23.14 -27.38
CA GLY A 112 1.91 22.54 -28.28
C GLY A 112 2.36 21.18 -28.79
N ARG A 113 3.63 21.04 -29.15
CA ARG A 113 4.19 19.77 -29.63
C ARG A 113 4.22 18.69 -28.56
N ILE A 114 4.64 19.03 -27.34
CA ILE A 114 4.60 18.11 -26.20
C ILE A 114 3.16 17.67 -25.93
N LEU A 115 2.21 18.59 -25.82
CA LEU A 115 0.80 18.28 -25.60
C LEU A 115 0.21 17.41 -26.73
N GLY A 116 0.56 17.66 -27.98
CA GLY A 116 0.09 16.89 -29.13
C GLY A 116 0.53 15.43 -29.10
N TYR A 117 1.80 15.17 -28.75
CA TYR A 117 2.30 13.80 -28.57
C TYR A 117 1.76 13.15 -27.31
N THR A 118 1.72 13.88 -26.19
CA THR A 118 1.16 13.36 -24.93
C THR A 118 -0.28 12.93 -25.09
N PHE A 119 -1.12 13.77 -25.71
CA PHE A 119 -2.52 13.45 -25.97
C PHE A 119 -2.69 12.24 -26.88
N LEU A 120 -1.90 12.14 -27.94
CA LEU A 120 -1.95 10.99 -28.86
C LEU A 120 -1.57 9.68 -28.17
N LEU A 121 -0.47 9.69 -27.41
CA LEU A 121 0.00 8.51 -26.68
C LEU A 121 -0.95 8.13 -25.54
N TRP A 122 -1.54 9.12 -24.86
CA TRP A 122 -2.57 8.89 -23.84
C TRP A 122 -3.82 8.24 -24.44
N ILE A 123 -4.33 8.72 -25.58
CA ILE A 123 -5.45 8.07 -26.28
C ILE A 123 -5.09 6.63 -26.64
N PHE A 124 -3.90 6.41 -27.19
CA PHE A 124 -3.49 5.08 -27.60
C PHE A 124 -3.38 4.13 -26.39
N ALA A 125 -2.81 4.60 -25.28
CA ALA A 125 -2.78 3.87 -24.02
C ALA A 125 -4.19 3.57 -23.51
N ALA A 126 -5.10 4.54 -23.54
CA ALA A 126 -6.49 4.36 -23.16
C ALA A 126 -7.17 3.28 -24.00
N VAL A 127 -7.01 3.30 -25.32
CA VAL A 127 -7.56 2.27 -26.22
C VAL A 127 -6.99 0.89 -25.89
N LEU A 128 -5.68 0.78 -25.71
CA LEU A 128 -5.00 -0.49 -25.40
C LEU A 128 -5.49 -1.07 -24.07
N ILE A 129 -5.49 -0.26 -23.01
CA ILE A 129 -5.86 -0.69 -21.66
C ILE A 129 -7.37 -0.99 -21.59
N LEU A 130 -8.23 -0.17 -22.21
CA LEU A 130 -9.67 -0.44 -22.29
C LEU A 130 -9.99 -1.69 -23.13
N SER A 131 -9.21 -1.97 -24.19
CA SER A 131 -9.35 -3.21 -24.96
C SER A 131 -8.98 -4.43 -24.13
N ALA A 132 -7.90 -4.36 -23.34
CA ALA A 132 -7.51 -5.42 -22.41
C ALA A 132 -8.57 -5.64 -21.33
N TYR A 133 -9.12 -4.56 -20.75
CA TYR A 133 -10.25 -4.63 -19.82
C TYR A 133 -11.49 -5.28 -20.48
N GLY A 134 -11.85 -4.84 -21.69
CA GLY A 134 -12.97 -5.39 -22.45
C GLY A 134 -12.79 -6.87 -22.79
N PHE A 135 -11.56 -7.27 -23.14
CA PHE A 135 -11.21 -8.68 -23.33
C PHE A 135 -11.42 -9.49 -22.04
N GLY A 136 -10.92 -9.00 -20.90
CA GLY A 136 -11.16 -9.65 -19.59
C GLY A 136 -12.66 -9.77 -19.27
N LEU A 137 -13.45 -8.75 -19.57
CA LEU A 137 -14.90 -8.79 -19.38
C LEU A 137 -15.58 -9.85 -20.28
N VAL A 138 -15.21 -9.91 -21.56
CA VAL A 138 -15.74 -10.91 -22.51
C VAL A 138 -15.36 -12.33 -22.08
N MET A 139 -14.11 -12.55 -21.68
CA MET A 139 -13.62 -13.85 -21.24
C MET A 139 -14.29 -14.31 -19.94
N SER A 140 -14.47 -13.40 -18.98
CA SER A 140 -15.19 -13.66 -17.74
C SER A 140 -16.66 -14.04 -18.01
N LEU A 141 -17.35 -13.31 -18.89
CA LEU A 141 -18.72 -13.64 -19.31
C LEU A 141 -18.82 -14.98 -20.04
N ALA A 142 -17.78 -15.37 -20.77
CA ALA A 142 -17.69 -16.68 -21.44
C ALA A 142 -17.28 -17.83 -20.50
N GLY A 143 -17.06 -17.56 -19.20
CA GLY A 143 -16.73 -18.57 -18.20
C GLY A 143 -15.26 -19.01 -18.19
N PHE A 144 -14.38 -18.27 -18.87
CA PHE A 144 -12.94 -18.54 -18.81
C PHE A 144 -12.34 -17.93 -17.53
N GLY A 145 -12.20 -18.74 -16.48
CA GLY A 145 -11.71 -18.30 -15.16
C GLY A 145 -10.26 -17.79 -15.08
N PHE A 146 -9.52 -17.79 -16.19
CA PHE A 146 -8.14 -17.26 -16.25
C PHE A 146 -8.05 -15.85 -16.83
N ALA A 147 -9.18 -15.21 -17.18
CA ALA A 147 -9.21 -13.85 -17.70
C ALA A 147 -10.39 -13.08 -17.12
N GLU A 148 -10.12 -12.32 -16.06
CA GLU A 148 -11.05 -11.40 -15.40
C GLU A 148 -10.72 -9.94 -15.75
N PRO A 149 -11.72 -9.04 -15.76
CA PRO A 149 -11.47 -7.61 -15.96
C PRO A 149 -10.66 -7.03 -14.79
N PHE A 150 -9.81 -6.04 -15.08
CA PHE A 150 -9.07 -5.31 -14.03
C PHE A 150 -10.00 -4.61 -13.05
N GLN A 151 -9.53 -4.34 -11.83
CA GLN A 151 -10.26 -3.48 -10.91
C GLN A 151 -10.47 -2.07 -11.52
N ILE A 152 -11.72 -1.59 -11.51
CA ILE A 152 -12.09 -0.31 -12.14
C ILE A 152 -11.35 0.89 -11.53
N HIS A 153 -11.08 0.87 -10.23
CA HIS A 153 -10.36 1.95 -9.55
C HIS A 153 -8.91 2.03 -10.03
N SER A 154 -8.22 0.89 -10.13
CA SER A 154 -6.85 0.81 -10.64
C SER A 154 -6.78 1.24 -12.10
N LEU A 155 -7.77 0.85 -12.91
CA LEU A 155 -7.91 1.30 -14.30
C LEU A 155 -8.03 2.82 -14.39
N LEU A 156 -8.90 3.42 -13.56
CA LEU A 156 -9.11 4.86 -13.54
C LEU A 156 -7.88 5.62 -13.06
N ASN A 157 -7.22 5.15 -11.99
CA ASN A 157 -5.97 5.75 -11.50
C ASN A 157 -4.89 5.72 -12.59
N LEU A 158 -4.69 4.56 -13.24
CA LEU A 158 -3.72 4.40 -14.31
C LEU A 158 -3.98 5.36 -15.47
N LEU A 159 -5.22 5.41 -15.97
CA LEU A 159 -5.57 6.22 -17.15
C LEU A 159 -5.65 7.72 -16.87
N ALA A 160 -6.08 8.12 -15.68
CA ALA A 160 -6.31 9.52 -15.35
C ALA A 160 -5.10 10.21 -14.69
N ILE A 161 -4.25 9.44 -14.00
CA ILE A 161 -3.16 9.99 -13.17
C ILE A 161 -1.81 9.54 -13.69
N ASP A 162 -1.56 8.23 -13.79
CA ASP A 162 -0.19 7.74 -14.03
C ASP A 162 0.25 7.86 -15.49
N VAL A 163 -0.51 7.30 -16.44
CA VAL A 163 -0.22 7.38 -17.88
C VAL A 163 -0.04 8.81 -18.37
N PRO A 164 -0.98 9.76 -18.16
CA PRO A 164 -0.84 11.10 -18.71
C PRO A 164 0.40 11.83 -18.14
N VAL A 165 0.69 11.67 -16.85
CA VAL A 165 1.86 12.31 -16.20
C VAL A 165 3.16 11.70 -16.72
N MET A 166 3.24 10.37 -16.81
CA MET A 166 4.44 9.67 -17.30
C MET A 166 4.72 9.98 -18.77
N VAL A 167 3.71 9.94 -19.63
CA VAL A 167 3.89 10.29 -21.04
C VAL A 167 4.26 11.77 -21.18
N LEU A 168 3.68 12.67 -20.37
CA LEU A 168 4.00 14.09 -20.41
C LEU A 168 5.47 14.37 -20.12
N ILE A 169 6.01 13.83 -19.02
CA ILE A 169 7.42 14.06 -18.63
C ILE A 169 8.38 13.49 -19.67
N TRP A 170 8.09 12.31 -20.24
CA TRP A 170 8.95 11.70 -21.25
C TRP A 170 8.88 12.39 -22.61
N CYS A 171 7.70 12.87 -23.02
CA CYS A 171 7.58 13.73 -24.21
C CYS A 171 8.36 15.05 -24.01
N ALA A 172 8.25 15.68 -22.84
CA ALA A 172 8.99 16.91 -22.52
C ALA A 172 10.50 16.67 -22.51
N PHE A 173 10.95 15.57 -21.90
CA PHE A 173 12.35 15.15 -21.88
C PHE A 173 12.89 14.89 -23.29
N ALA A 174 12.14 14.17 -24.12
CA ALA A 174 12.55 13.89 -25.49
C ALA A 174 12.66 15.18 -26.32
N VAL A 175 11.69 16.10 -26.20
CA VAL A 175 11.73 17.41 -26.89
C VAL A 175 12.89 18.27 -26.40
N PHE A 176 13.16 18.27 -25.09
CA PHE A 176 14.33 18.92 -24.50
C PHE A 176 15.64 18.37 -25.07
N LEU A 177 15.84 17.04 -25.04
CA LEU A 177 17.01 16.39 -25.63
C LEU A 177 17.17 16.75 -27.10
N SER A 178 16.08 16.78 -27.88
CA SER A 178 16.11 17.16 -29.29
C SER A 178 16.49 18.63 -29.54
N SER A 179 16.28 19.50 -28.55
CA SER A 179 16.63 20.92 -28.62
C SER A 179 18.10 21.15 -28.25
N VAL A 180 18.61 20.39 -27.27
CA VAL A 180 20.01 20.47 -26.80
C VAL A 180 20.97 19.74 -27.74
N LEU A 181 20.65 18.49 -28.08
CA LEU A 181 21.52 17.61 -28.86
C LEU A 181 21.32 17.85 -30.35
N ARG A 182 22.43 18.06 -31.06
CA ARG A 182 22.40 18.29 -32.51
C ARG A 182 22.22 17.01 -33.32
N PHE A 183 22.60 15.87 -32.74
CA PHE A 183 22.61 14.58 -33.42
C PHE A 183 21.44 13.71 -32.95
N ARG A 184 20.64 13.23 -33.90
CA ARG A 184 19.45 12.41 -33.62
C ARG A 184 19.79 11.08 -32.94
N VAL A 185 20.90 10.46 -33.35
CA VAL A 185 21.40 9.23 -32.73
C VAL A 185 21.77 9.49 -31.27
N ALA A 186 22.38 10.64 -30.96
CA ALA A 186 22.68 11.01 -29.58
C ALA A 186 21.40 11.17 -28.73
N VAL A 187 20.34 11.77 -29.28
CA VAL A 187 19.04 11.86 -28.60
C VAL A 187 18.49 10.47 -28.27
N ALA A 188 18.52 9.54 -29.23
CA ALA A 188 18.03 8.18 -29.02
C ALA A 188 18.88 7.42 -27.98
N VAL A 189 20.22 7.47 -28.09
CA VAL A 189 21.13 6.78 -27.17
C VAL A 189 21.01 7.32 -25.75
N VAL A 190 21.01 8.65 -25.58
CA VAL A 190 20.86 9.29 -24.25
C VAL A 190 19.46 9.04 -23.68
N GLY A 191 18.42 9.08 -24.51
CA GLY A 191 17.05 8.77 -24.09
C GLY A 191 16.89 7.33 -23.60
N ILE A 192 17.42 6.36 -24.34
CA ILE A 192 17.41 4.94 -23.96
C ILE A 192 18.27 4.71 -22.70
N ALA A 193 19.44 5.33 -22.61
CA ALA A 193 20.30 5.24 -21.43
C ALA A 193 19.60 5.81 -20.18
N ALA A 194 18.90 6.94 -20.30
CA ALA A 194 18.11 7.51 -19.22
C ALA A 194 16.93 6.61 -18.82
N MET A 195 16.26 5.97 -19.79
CA MET A 195 15.20 5.01 -19.54
C MET A 195 15.71 3.77 -18.80
N PHE A 196 16.87 3.25 -19.21
CA PHE A 196 17.53 2.13 -18.53
C PHE A 196 18.02 2.50 -17.13
N ALA A 197 18.61 3.69 -16.96
CA ALA A 197 19.01 4.19 -15.63
C ALA A 197 17.80 4.34 -14.70
N TRP A 198 16.67 4.85 -15.20
CA TRP A 198 15.42 4.91 -14.44
C TRP A 198 14.90 3.51 -14.07
N LEU A 199 14.96 2.54 -14.99
CA LEU A 199 14.62 1.15 -14.71
C LEU A 199 15.51 0.55 -13.62
N LEU A 200 16.83 0.79 -13.67
CA LEU A 200 17.76 0.35 -12.63
C LEU A 200 17.41 0.99 -11.28
N LEU A 201 17.12 2.28 -11.24
CA LEU A 201 16.66 2.96 -10.02
C LEU A 201 15.37 2.35 -9.48
N LEU A 202 14.42 1.97 -10.35
CA LEU A 202 13.19 1.32 -9.94
C LEU A 202 13.47 -0.05 -9.29
N LEU A 203 14.37 -0.84 -9.89
CA LEU A 203 14.72 -2.19 -9.43
C LEU A 203 15.59 -2.21 -8.17
N ASP A 204 16.47 -1.23 -8.00
CA ASP A 204 17.47 -1.16 -6.92
C ASP A 204 17.03 -0.22 -5.76
N SER A 205 15.92 0.51 -5.91
CA SER A 205 15.41 1.38 -4.85
C SER A 205 14.89 0.59 -3.64
N PRO A 206 15.23 1.03 -2.40
CA PRO A 206 14.55 0.55 -1.20
C PRO A 206 13.05 0.72 -1.35
N TYR A 207 12.28 -0.20 -0.78
CA TYR A 207 10.82 -0.19 -0.94
C TYR A 207 10.19 1.13 -0.43
N SER A 208 10.73 1.72 0.65
CA SER A 208 10.31 3.04 1.14
C SER A 208 10.45 4.18 0.13
N LEU A 209 11.45 4.11 -0.77
CA LEU A 209 11.71 5.10 -1.82
C LEU A 209 11.04 4.74 -3.15
N ARG A 210 10.57 3.51 -3.31
CA ARG A 210 10.03 3.00 -4.57
C ARG A 210 8.85 3.84 -5.06
N GLY A 211 8.00 4.35 -4.17
CA GLY A 211 6.90 5.25 -4.52
C GLY A 211 7.32 6.55 -5.23
N LEU A 212 8.58 7.01 -5.03
CA LEU A 212 9.12 8.21 -5.70
C LEU A 212 9.54 7.95 -7.14
N VAL A 213 10.04 6.75 -7.41
CA VAL A 213 10.59 6.35 -8.72
C VAL A 213 9.55 5.60 -9.54
N SER A 214 8.57 4.98 -8.87
CA SER A 214 7.52 4.18 -9.47
C SER A 214 6.66 5.00 -10.44
N PRO A 215 6.43 4.48 -11.65
CA PRO A 215 5.51 5.09 -12.59
C PRO A 215 4.04 4.89 -12.18
N SER A 216 3.77 3.96 -11.25
CA SER A 216 2.44 3.62 -10.75
C SER A 216 2.13 4.33 -9.44
N SER A 217 0.91 4.84 -9.32
CA SER A 217 0.37 5.43 -8.08
C SER A 217 -0.17 4.38 -7.12
N ASN A 218 -0.41 3.16 -7.62
CA ASN A 218 -0.81 2.04 -6.80
C ASN A 218 0.43 1.25 -6.43
N ASP A 219 0.54 0.83 -5.18
CA ASP A 219 1.55 -0.16 -4.86
C ASP A 219 1.08 -1.50 -5.43
N VAL A 220 1.64 -1.82 -6.60
CA VAL A 220 1.37 -2.98 -7.44
C VAL A 220 1.25 -4.28 -6.64
N LEU A 221 1.98 -4.39 -5.53
CA LEU A 221 2.07 -5.60 -4.73
C LEU A 221 0.85 -5.83 -3.80
N PHE A 222 0.04 -4.80 -3.52
CA PHE A 222 -0.98 -4.84 -2.45
C PHE A 222 -2.39 -4.46 -2.90
N ILE A 223 -2.69 -4.58 -4.19
CA ILE A 223 -4.04 -4.31 -4.70
C ILE A 223 -5.02 -5.29 -4.05
N SER A 224 -6.09 -4.75 -3.45
CA SER A 224 -7.18 -5.49 -2.82
C SER A 224 -8.50 -4.80 -3.12
N ASP A 225 -9.53 -5.56 -3.42
CA ASP A 225 -10.91 -5.08 -3.55
C ASP A 225 -11.59 -4.75 -2.21
N LEU A 226 -11.09 -5.29 -1.10
CA LEU A 226 -11.45 -4.96 0.27
C LEU A 226 -10.90 -3.58 0.69
N LEU A 227 -9.70 -3.25 0.22
CA LEU A 227 -9.04 -1.97 0.40
C LEU A 227 -8.71 -1.33 -0.96
N PRO A 228 -9.71 -0.78 -1.67
CA PRO A 228 -9.45 -0.08 -2.93
C PRO A 228 -8.50 1.09 -2.67
N GLN A 229 -7.35 1.07 -3.32
CA GLN A 229 -6.34 2.12 -3.20
C GLN A 229 -6.68 3.26 -4.15
N PHE A 230 -6.81 4.46 -3.59
CA PHE A 230 -6.69 5.71 -4.34
C PHE A 230 -5.33 6.32 -4.02
N PRO A 231 -4.74 7.09 -4.94
CA PRO A 231 -3.47 7.75 -4.70
C PRO A 231 -3.61 8.64 -3.47
N ASP A 232 -2.73 8.44 -2.49
CA ASP A 232 -2.68 9.30 -1.33
C ASP A 232 -2.17 10.69 -1.74
N TRP A 233 -2.31 11.66 -0.82
CA TRP A 233 -1.89 13.03 -1.10
C TRP A 233 -0.40 13.12 -1.46
N LYS A 234 0.45 12.24 -0.91
CA LYS A 234 1.88 12.19 -1.18
C LYS A 234 2.13 11.78 -2.63
N THR A 235 1.45 10.74 -3.10
CA THR A 235 1.51 10.28 -4.48
C THR A 235 1.03 11.36 -5.43
N LEU A 236 -0.08 12.03 -5.11
CA LEU A 236 -0.57 13.18 -5.88
C LEU A 236 0.45 14.33 -5.91
N ALA A 237 1.15 14.60 -4.80
CA ALA A 237 2.20 15.61 -4.74
C ALA A 237 3.40 15.23 -5.63
N ILE A 238 3.81 13.96 -5.67
CA ILE A 238 4.86 13.46 -6.57
C ILE A 238 4.43 13.60 -8.04
N ARG A 239 3.18 13.27 -8.36
CA ARG A 239 2.64 13.43 -9.73
C ARG A 239 2.58 14.90 -10.12
N PHE A 240 2.15 15.78 -9.23
CA PHE A 240 2.19 17.21 -9.45
C PHE A 240 3.63 17.72 -9.65
N ALA A 241 4.59 17.30 -8.82
CA ALA A 241 6.00 17.62 -8.99
C ALA A 241 6.54 17.15 -10.35
N THR A 242 6.10 15.98 -10.82
CA THR A 242 6.46 15.44 -12.14
C THR A 242 5.91 16.31 -13.28
N VAL A 243 4.67 16.80 -13.16
CA VAL A 243 4.08 17.75 -14.11
C VAL A 243 4.86 19.06 -14.13
N VAL A 244 5.21 19.60 -12.96
CA VAL A 244 6.05 20.80 -12.86
C VAL A 244 7.44 20.56 -13.49
N GLY A 245 8.02 19.38 -13.29
CA GLY A 245 9.23 18.92 -13.97
C GLY A 245 9.10 18.93 -15.49
N ALA A 246 7.99 18.44 -16.02
CA ALA A 246 7.73 18.46 -17.46
C ALA A 246 7.58 19.89 -18.01
N ILE A 247 6.94 20.78 -17.26
CA ILE A 247 6.88 22.21 -17.60
C ILE A 247 8.29 22.82 -17.59
N GLY A 248 9.13 22.45 -16.62
CA GLY A 248 10.53 22.87 -16.55
C GLY A 248 11.34 22.44 -17.76
N LEU A 249 11.23 21.17 -18.15
CA LEU A 249 11.86 20.65 -19.36
C LEU A 249 11.32 21.34 -20.63
N THR A 250 10.04 21.71 -20.65
CA THR A 250 9.45 22.48 -21.75
C THR A 250 10.09 23.86 -21.84
N VAL A 251 10.19 24.60 -20.73
CA VAL A 251 10.87 25.90 -20.68
C VAL A 251 12.34 25.77 -21.07
N ALA A 252 13.04 24.76 -20.56
CA ALA A 252 14.42 24.50 -20.92
C ALA A 252 14.56 24.19 -22.43
N ALA A 253 13.65 23.41 -23.02
CA ALA A 253 13.65 23.13 -24.44
C ALA A 253 13.52 24.42 -25.27
N THR A 254 12.75 25.40 -24.80
CA THR A 254 12.56 26.68 -25.49
C THR A 254 13.80 27.57 -25.47
N LEU A 255 14.55 27.53 -24.37
CA LEU A 255 15.83 28.23 -24.23
C LEU A 255 16.88 27.73 -25.22
N PHE A 256 16.95 26.41 -25.40
CA PHE A 256 17.88 25.78 -26.34
C PHE A 256 17.34 25.68 -27.77
N HIS A 257 16.10 26.13 -28.00
CA HIS A 257 15.51 26.11 -29.32
C HIS A 257 16.22 27.14 -30.21
N LYS A 258 16.76 26.70 -31.35
CA LYS A 258 17.65 27.50 -32.21
C LYS A 258 16.97 28.69 -32.93
N ARG A 259 15.66 28.83 -32.83
CA ARG A 259 14.90 29.89 -33.49
C ARG A 259 14.99 31.19 -32.71
N ARG A 260 15.30 32.30 -33.37
CA ARG A 260 15.23 33.64 -32.79
C ARG A 260 13.76 33.97 -32.46
N ASP A 261 13.44 33.96 -31.18
CA ASP A 261 12.16 34.39 -30.65
C ASP A 261 12.32 35.78 -30.02
N SER A 262 11.22 36.53 -29.91
CA SER A 262 11.21 37.89 -29.34
C SER A 262 11.28 37.93 -27.81
N SER A 263 11.36 36.76 -27.17
CA SER A 263 11.46 36.65 -25.71
C SER A 263 12.84 37.09 -25.22
N THR A 264 12.87 37.83 -24.10
CA THR A 264 14.12 38.28 -23.50
C THR A 264 14.83 37.09 -22.83
N PRO A 265 16.16 36.91 -23.06
CA PRO A 265 16.89 35.77 -22.51
C PRO A 265 16.82 35.71 -20.98
N LEU A 266 16.74 36.86 -20.31
CA LEU A 266 16.61 36.95 -18.85
C LEU A 266 15.30 36.34 -18.33
N SER A 267 14.16 36.60 -18.98
CA SER A 267 12.86 36.04 -18.56
C SER A 267 12.84 34.53 -18.65
N ASN A 268 13.47 33.97 -19.70
CA ASN A 268 13.50 32.53 -19.91
C ASN A 268 14.48 31.84 -18.94
N ILE A 269 15.63 32.47 -18.64
CA ILE A 269 16.57 31.98 -17.61
C ILE A 269 15.92 32.00 -16.23
N LEU A 270 15.22 33.09 -15.87
CA LEU A 270 14.49 33.18 -14.60
C LEU A 270 13.39 32.12 -14.51
N ALA A 271 12.62 31.91 -15.58
CA ALA A 271 11.61 30.86 -15.63
C ALA A 271 12.22 29.46 -15.46
N CYS A 272 13.33 29.16 -16.17
CA CYS A 272 14.02 27.88 -16.05
C CYS A 272 14.57 27.66 -14.63
N THR A 273 15.24 28.67 -14.07
CA THR A 273 15.80 28.62 -12.71
C THR A 273 14.69 28.43 -11.68
N THR A 274 13.58 29.17 -11.80
CA THR A 274 12.43 29.04 -10.91
C THR A 274 11.86 27.63 -10.97
N THR A 275 11.68 27.07 -12.18
CA THR A 275 11.14 25.71 -12.30
C THR A 275 12.09 24.66 -11.74
N VAL A 276 13.41 24.79 -11.95
CA VAL A 276 14.40 23.88 -11.36
C VAL A 276 14.35 23.93 -9.83
N VAL A 277 14.28 25.13 -9.23
CA VAL A 277 14.18 25.29 -7.77
C VAL A 277 12.88 24.70 -7.23
N VAL A 278 11.74 24.93 -7.89
CA VAL A 278 10.45 24.35 -7.50
C VAL A 278 10.47 22.82 -7.63
N CYS A 279 11.05 22.28 -8.70
CA CYS A 279 11.20 20.83 -8.88
C CYS A 279 12.09 20.20 -7.81
N ALA A 280 13.24 20.82 -7.52
CA ALA A 280 14.15 20.35 -6.48
C ALA A 280 13.50 20.42 -5.08
N GLY A 281 12.75 21.49 -4.79
CA GLY A 281 12.00 21.62 -3.54
C GLY A 281 10.88 20.59 -3.41
N ALA A 282 10.09 20.39 -4.47
CA ALA A 282 9.02 19.40 -4.47
C ALA A 282 9.55 17.95 -4.39
N PHE A 283 10.64 17.65 -5.09
CA PHE A 283 11.32 16.37 -5.02
C PHE A 283 11.95 16.14 -3.64
N GLY A 284 12.64 17.13 -3.08
CA GLY A 284 13.21 17.06 -1.73
C GLY A 284 12.13 16.86 -0.65
N PHE A 285 10.99 17.55 -0.79
CA PHE A 285 9.84 17.35 0.08
C PHE A 285 9.25 15.94 -0.05
N ALA A 286 9.16 15.41 -1.28
CA ALA A 286 8.70 14.04 -1.52
C ALA A 286 9.66 12.99 -0.92
N VAL A 287 10.97 13.17 -1.11
CA VAL A 287 12.02 12.32 -0.51
C VAL A 287 11.93 12.33 1.01
N TYR A 288 11.79 13.51 1.62
CA TYR A 288 11.59 13.64 3.06
C TYR A 288 10.31 12.92 3.53
N GLY A 289 9.20 13.07 2.80
CA GLY A 289 7.94 12.39 3.07
C GLY A 289 7.99 10.85 2.93
N ALA A 290 8.92 10.34 2.11
CA ALA A 290 9.15 8.91 1.87
C ALA A 290 10.14 8.28 2.87
N LEU A 291 11.14 9.04 3.32
CA LEU A 291 12.12 8.58 4.31
C LEU A 291 11.62 8.69 5.76
N SER A 292 10.81 9.69 6.07
CA SER A 292 10.31 9.94 7.44
C SER A 292 9.61 8.74 8.12
N PRO A 293 8.88 7.85 7.43
CA PRO A 293 8.40 6.61 8.03
C PRO A 293 9.50 5.65 8.49
N GLY A 294 10.51 5.43 7.65
CA GLY A 294 11.63 4.54 7.97
C GLY A 294 12.45 5.07 9.13
N ILE A 295 12.71 6.39 9.15
CA ILE A 295 13.40 7.06 10.26
C ILE A 295 12.63 6.87 11.56
N ARG A 296 11.32 7.17 11.58
CA ARG A 296 10.50 6.98 12.79
C ARG A 296 10.45 5.53 13.27
N SER A 297 10.34 4.57 12.33
CA SER A 297 10.36 3.14 12.68
C SER A 297 11.67 2.74 13.34
N ASN A 298 12.80 3.25 12.83
CA ASN A 298 14.12 3.02 13.40
C ASN A 298 14.26 3.70 14.77
N ASP A 299 13.75 4.92 14.94
CA ASP A 299 13.74 5.62 16.23
C ASP A 299 12.94 4.85 17.29
N TRP A 300 11.79 4.28 16.92
CA TRP A 300 11.00 3.40 17.79
C TRP A 300 11.79 2.15 18.17
N GLN A 301 12.36 1.46 17.19
CA GLN A 301 13.15 0.26 17.43
C GLN A 301 14.33 0.51 18.37
N LEU A 302 15.09 1.59 18.15
CA LEU A 302 16.22 1.97 19.00
C LEU A 302 15.76 2.29 20.43
N ALA A 303 14.67 3.06 20.59
CA ALA A 303 14.13 3.39 21.91
C ALA A 303 13.74 2.12 22.69
N HIS A 304 13.12 1.15 22.03
CA HIS A 304 12.77 -0.12 22.64
C HIS A 304 14.00 -0.95 23.03
N GLN A 305 15.03 -1.00 22.17
CA GLN A 305 16.28 -1.73 22.44
C GLN A 305 17.06 -1.18 23.63
N GLU A 306 16.96 0.12 23.90
CA GLU A 306 17.61 0.76 25.04
C GLU A 306 16.94 0.42 26.38
N VAL A 307 15.67 0.00 26.38
CA VAL A 307 14.96 -0.37 27.60
C VAL A 307 15.38 -1.78 28.04
N ASN A 308 16.18 -1.81 29.11
CA ASN A 308 16.50 -3.05 29.81
C ASN A 308 15.32 -3.47 30.69
N TRP A 309 14.45 -4.33 30.15
CA TRP A 309 13.30 -4.88 30.84
C TRP A 309 13.56 -6.35 31.21
N ASN A 310 13.52 -6.67 32.50
CA ASN A 310 13.85 -8.01 33.02
C ASN A 310 12.62 -8.89 33.33
N GLY A 311 11.47 -8.62 32.71
CA GLY A 311 10.22 -9.31 33.04
C GLY A 311 9.70 -8.91 34.42
N GLY A 312 8.44 -9.27 34.73
CA GLY A 312 7.85 -8.99 36.05
C GLY A 312 6.41 -8.46 36.02
N ILE A 313 5.70 -8.56 34.89
CA ILE A 313 4.27 -8.29 34.82
C ILE A 313 3.63 -9.49 34.11
N ASP A 314 2.66 -10.12 34.77
CA ASP A 314 1.83 -11.19 34.22
C ASP A 314 0.38 -10.72 34.22
N ILE A 315 -0.24 -10.62 33.04
CA ILE A 315 -1.65 -10.20 32.92
C ILE A 315 -2.53 -11.41 33.19
N ARG A 316 -3.54 -11.23 34.04
CA ARG A 316 -4.55 -12.24 34.36
C ARG A 316 -5.87 -11.99 33.64
N GLU A 317 -6.30 -10.74 33.58
CA GLU A 317 -7.57 -10.36 32.98
C GLU A 317 -7.47 -8.98 32.31
N ILE A 318 -8.12 -8.83 31.16
CA ILE A 318 -8.32 -7.55 30.48
C ILE A 318 -9.82 -7.32 30.30
N THR A 319 -10.34 -6.27 30.94
CA THR A 319 -11.75 -5.88 30.82
C THR A 319 -11.89 -4.45 30.30
N GLY A 320 -13.04 -4.11 29.71
CA GLY A 320 -13.38 -2.71 29.44
C GLY A 320 -14.05 -2.46 28.09
N GLU A 321 -13.91 -1.23 27.59
CA GLU A 321 -14.62 -0.74 26.43
C GLU A 321 -13.69 -0.38 25.28
N VAL A 322 -14.09 -0.75 24.07
CA VAL A 322 -13.40 -0.39 22.82
C VAL A 322 -14.41 0.24 21.87
N HIS A 323 -14.16 1.49 21.47
CA HIS A 323 -14.99 2.19 20.49
C HIS A 323 -14.25 2.35 19.17
N ILE A 324 -14.83 1.83 18.09
CA ILE A 324 -14.25 1.83 16.75
C ILE A 324 -15.06 2.77 15.83
N ASP A 325 -14.44 3.89 15.43
CA ASP A 325 -14.84 4.71 14.28
C ASP A 325 -13.85 4.48 13.11
N PRO A 326 -14.20 3.62 12.14
CA PRO A 326 -13.27 3.13 11.13
C PRO A 326 -12.54 4.23 10.35
N GLY A 327 -11.21 4.24 10.45
CA GLY A 327 -10.33 5.19 9.75
C GLY A 327 -10.39 6.62 10.29
N LYS A 328 -10.97 6.84 11.46
CA LYS A 328 -11.05 8.16 12.11
C LYS A 328 -10.54 8.14 13.55
N LYS A 329 -11.01 7.20 14.36
CA LYS A 329 -10.69 7.16 15.79
C LYS A 329 -10.93 5.77 16.38
N LEU A 330 -9.96 5.28 17.12
CA LEU A 330 -10.07 4.18 18.07
C LEU A 330 -10.02 4.82 19.46
N ALA A 331 -10.98 4.50 20.33
CA ALA A 331 -10.90 4.84 21.74
C ALA A 331 -10.95 3.55 22.56
N ILE A 332 -10.10 3.47 23.58
CA ILE A 332 -9.99 2.34 24.49
C ILE A 332 -10.09 2.86 25.91
N ASP A 333 -10.78 2.10 26.75
CA ASP A 333 -10.77 2.25 28.21
C ASP A 333 -10.68 0.84 28.80
N LEU A 334 -9.45 0.43 29.10
CA LEU A 334 -9.12 -0.94 29.46
C LEU A 334 -8.63 -1.00 30.90
N LEU A 335 -9.09 -2.02 31.62
CA LEU A 335 -8.69 -2.35 32.97
C LEU A 335 -7.96 -3.69 32.94
N TYR A 336 -6.75 -3.71 33.47
CA TYR A 336 -5.86 -4.85 33.54
C TYR A 336 -5.78 -5.33 34.99
N ASP A 337 -6.14 -6.59 35.24
CA ASP A 337 -5.71 -7.31 36.45
C ASP A 337 -4.36 -7.95 36.15
N MET A 338 -3.34 -7.54 36.90
CA MET A 338 -1.96 -7.98 36.68
C MET A 338 -1.28 -8.39 37.99
N GLU A 339 -0.44 -9.40 37.89
CA GLU A 339 0.50 -9.77 38.94
C GLU A 339 1.88 -9.20 38.60
N VAL A 340 2.42 -8.39 39.50
CA VAL A 340 3.72 -7.76 39.37
C VAL A 340 4.71 -8.51 40.25
N GLY A 341 5.74 -9.06 39.60
CA GLY A 341 6.86 -9.76 40.24
C GLY A 341 7.94 -8.81 40.75
N GLU A 342 9.12 -9.35 41.08
CA GLU A 342 10.28 -8.51 41.43
C GLU A 342 10.75 -7.69 40.21
N VAL A 343 10.43 -6.41 40.20
CA VAL A 343 10.86 -5.47 39.14
C VAL A 343 12.14 -4.76 39.59
N GLN A 344 13.20 -4.84 38.78
CA GLN A 344 14.47 -4.12 39.05
C GLN A 344 14.42 -2.63 38.67
N SER A 345 13.34 -2.21 38.00
CA SER A 345 13.09 -0.85 37.54
C SER A 345 12.05 -0.14 38.41
N ASN A 346 12.21 1.16 38.59
CA ASN A 346 11.21 2.03 39.23
C ASN A 346 10.04 2.40 38.29
N SER A 347 9.80 1.61 37.24
CA SER A 347 8.72 1.84 36.29
C SER A 347 8.13 0.54 35.76
N LEU A 348 6.80 0.47 35.66
CA LEU A 348 6.16 -0.54 34.82
C LEU A 348 6.35 -0.14 33.35
N VAL A 349 6.73 -1.11 32.53
CA VAL A 349 7.03 -0.88 31.11
C VAL A 349 5.97 -1.58 30.27
N PHE A 350 5.33 -0.82 29.39
CA PHE A 350 4.41 -1.32 28.39
C PHE A 350 4.78 -0.80 27.00
N SER A 351 4.52 -1.60 25.97
CA SER A 351 4.53 -1.18 24.58
C SER A 351 3.10 -0.82 24.16
N PHE A 352 2.93 0.35 23.55
CA PHE A 352 1.65 0.85 23.09
C PHE A 352 1.82 1.72 21.84
N ASN A 353 0.84 1.70 20.92
CA ASN A 353 1.01 2.35 19.63
C ASN A 353 1.24 3.88 19.77
N PRO A 354 2.34 4.44 19.22
CA PRO A 354 2.77 5.82 19.46
C PRO A 354 1.83 6.90 18.90
N SER A 355 0.88 6.54 18.04
CA SER A 355 -0.13 7.47 17.55
C SER A 355 -1.38 7.54 18.42
N MET A 356 -1.43 6.76 19.51
CA MET A 356 -2.48 6.85 20.53
C MET A 356 -2.14 7.97 21.51
N SER A 357 -3.14 8.75 21.89
CA SER A 357 -3.04 9.78 22.92
C SER A 357 -3.67 9.25 24.20
N ILE A 358 -2.88 9.12 25.26
CA ILE A 358 -3.33 8.65 26.56
C ILE A 358 -4.07 9.79 27.26
N SER A 359 -5.30 9.55 27.69
CA SER A 359 -6.10 10.53 28.44
C SER A 359 -5.93 10.39 29.95
N SER A 360 -5.79 9.15 30.43
CA SER A 360 -5.66 8.84 31.86
C SER A 360 -4.98 7.50 32.07
N ILE A 361 -4.20 7.42 33.15
CA ILE A 361 -3.66 6.17 33.69
C ILE A 361 -3.95 6.16 35.18
N GLU A 362 -4.57 5.09 35.66
CA GLU A 362 -4.85 4.88 37.07
C GLU A 362 -4.23 3.55 37.50
N LEU A 363 -3.51 3.55 38.61
CA LEU A 363 -2.97 2.36 39.26
C LEU A 363 -3.65 2.21 40.61
N ASP A 364 -4.33 1.08 40.80
CA ASP A 364 -5.14 0.77 41.99
C ASP A 364 -6.19 1.85 42.32
N GLY A 365 -6.73 2.48 41.27
CA GLY A 365 -7.74 3.54 41.35
C GLY A 365 -7.19 4.95 41.60
N GLU A 366 -5.87 5.11 41.75
CA GLU A 366 -5.23 6.42 41.92
C GLU A 366 -4.54 6.85 40.62
N PRO A 367 -4.56 8.15 40.26
CA PRO A 367 -3.83 8.65 39.10
C PRO A 367 -2.33 8.35 39.18
N ALA A 368 -1.76 7.78 38.12
CA ALA A 368 -0.35 7.43 38.06
C ALA A 368 0.43 8.38 37.16
N ASP A 369 1.64 8.76 37.59
CA ASP A 369 2.59 9.50 36.75
C ASP A 369 3.13 8.59 35.65
N TYR A 370 3.18 9.08 34.42
CA TYR A 370 3.66 8.31 33.28
C TYR A 370 4.45 9.14 32.28
N ARG A 371 5.31 8.45 31.51
CA ARG A 371 5.96 8.97 30.31
C ARG A 371 5.58 8.06 29.14
N PHE A 372 5.09 8.67 28.07
CA PHE A 372 4.77 7.96 26.84
C PHE A 372 5.52 8.58 25.65
N GLU A 373 6.48 7.84 25.10
CA GLU A 373 7.32 8.31 23.98
C GLU A 373 7.78 7.12 23.14
N SER A 374 7.83 7.28 21.82
CA SER A 374 8.31 6.25 20.88
C SER A 374 7.63 4.88 21.01
N GLY A 375 6.41 4.85 21.55
CA GLY A 375 5.64 3.62 21.76
C GLY A 375 5.96 2.88 23.06
N LEU A 376 6.78 3.48 23.93
CA LEU A 376 7.05 3.01 25.29
C LEU A 376 6.21 3.81 26.28
N LEU A 377 5.38 3.09 27.02
CA LEU A 377 4.64 3.61 28.17
C LEU A 377 5.35 3.19 29.45
N LEU A 378 5.93 4.18 30.14
CA LEU A 378 6.63 4.02 31.41
C LEU A 378 5.75 4.62 32.51
N ILE A 379 5.21 3.78 33.39
CA ILE A 379 4.41 4.22 34.53
C ILE A 379 5.34 4.28 35.74
N ALA A 380 5.52 5.47 36.29
CA ALA A 380 6.47 5.72 37.37
C ALA A 380 5.97 5.10 38.68
N LEU A 381 6.88 4.45 39.41
CA LEU A 381 6.60 3.85 40.71
C LEU A 381 7.14 4.75 41.81
N SER A 382 6.31 5.04 42.80
CA SER A 382 6.73 5.78 44.00
C SER A 382 7.69 4.97 44.88
N ASN A 383 7.55 3.63 44.89
CA ASN A 383 8.47 2.69 45.50
C ASN A 383 8.39 1.33 44.77
N ALA A 384 9.51 0.79 44.30
CA ALA A 384 9.54 -0.47 43.54
C ALA A 384 9.24 -1.70 44.42
N GLU A 385 9.56 -1.65 45.73
CA GLU A 385 9.34 -2.77 46.66
C GLU A 385 7.87 -2.90 47.11
N SER A 386 7.04 -1.86 46.95
CA SER A 386 5.66 -1.85 47.43
C SER A 386 4.63 -2.42 46.46
N LEU A 387 5.08 -2.88 45.28
CA LEU A 387 4.23 -3.30 44.16
C LEU A 387 4.43 -4.77 43.75
N VAL A 388 5.06 -5.58 44.62
CA VAL A 388 5.05 -7.03 44.41
C VAL A 388 3.68 -7.56 44.82
N GLY A 389 2.93 -8.13 43.87
CA GLY A 389 1.60 -8.67 44.09
C GLY A 389 0.59 -8.31 43.01
N GLN A 390 -0.69 -8.32 43.37
CA GLN A 390 -1.79 -8.04 42.45
C GLN A 390 -2.10 -6.55 42.39
N HIS A 391 -2.29 -6.04 41.18
CA HIS A 391 -2.56 -4.63 40.92
C HIS A 391 -3.56 -4.47 39.79
N MET A 392 -4.33 -3.37 39.86
CA MET A 392 -5.28 -2.99 38.82
C MET A 392 -4.75 -1.77 38.06
N LEU A 393 -4.55 -1.91 36.75
CA LEU A 393 -4.12 -0.80 35.90
C LEU A 393 -5.25 -0.42 34.95
N ARG A 394 -5.73 0.81 35.01
CA ARG A 394 -6.66 1.36 34.01
C ARG A 394 -5.91 2.25 33.03
N VAL A 395 -6.10 2.00 31.74
CA VAL A 395 -5.54 2.81 30.65
C VAL A 395 -6.68 3.28 29.75
N SER A 396 -6.85 4.59 29.66
CA SER A 396 -7.78 5.20 28.71
C SER A 396 -7.00 6.00 27.68
N ALA A 397 -7.27 5.75 26.40
CA ALA A 397 -6.53 6.35 25.30
C ALA A 397 -7.35 6.43 24.02
N GLU A 398 -7.00 7.36 23.14
CA GLU A 398 -7.66 7.53 21.86
C GLU A 398 -6.70 7.94 20.74
N GLY A 399 -6.96 7.51 19.51
CA GLY A 399 -6.12 7.87 18.37
C GLY A 399 -6.42 7.05 17.13
N VAL A 400 -5.49 7.07 16.18
CA VAL A 400 -5.53 6.22 14.98
C VAL A 400 -4.24 5.41 14.98
N PRO A 401 -4.27 4.10 15.29
CA PRO A 401 -3.06 3.28 15.37
C PRO A 401 -2.18 3.40 14.11
N ASP A 402 -0.89 3.66 14.27
CA ASP A 402 0.06 3.67 13.16
C ASP A 402 0.35 2.22 12.78
N HIS A 403 -0.13 1.80 11.61
CA HIS A 403 0.00 0.45 11.07
C HIS A 403 1.44 -0.06 10.92
N ARG A 404 2.45 0.83 11.01
CA ARG A 404 3.86 0.47 10.92
C ARG A 404 4.51 0.16 12.26
N PHE A 405 3.88 0.51 13.37
CA PHE A 405 4.39 0.18 14.69
C PHE A 405 4.12 -1.30 14.99
N ALA A 406 4.89 -2.19 14.40
CA ALA A 406 4.72 -3.63 14.54
C ALA A 406 5.97 -4.43 14.13
N TYR A 407 6.24 -5.54 14.82
CA TYR A 407 7.23 -6.56 14.43
C TYR A 407 8.65 -6.01 14.20
N PHE A 408 9.15 -5.17 15.11
CA PHE A 408 10.49 -4.58 15.05
C PHE A 408 11.64 -5.58 15.23
N ASP A 409 11.30 -6.78 15.65
CA ASP A 409 12.18 -7.93 15.85
C ASP A 409 12.46 -8.73 14.57
N GLY A 410 11.84 -8.40 13.45
CA GLY A 410 12.02 -9.10 12.18
C GLY A 410 13.45 -9.01 11.64
N VAL A 411 14.01 -10.14 11.18
CA VAL A 411 15.33 -10.18 10.51
C VAL A 411 15.31 -9.50 9.13
N ILE A 412 14.12 -9.37 8.52
CA ILE A 412 13.94 -8.75 7.22
C ILE A 412 13.44 -7.30 7.41
N ASP A 413 14.33 -6.34 7.21
CA ASP A 413 13.95 -4.92 7.04
C ASP A 413 13.64 -4.64 5.57
N TYR A 414 12.45 -5.03 5.12
CA TYR A 414 12.04 -4.83 3.73
C TYR A 414 11.86 -3.34 3.37
N LEU A 415 11.69 -2.45 4.34
CA LEU A 415 11.48 -1.01 4.10
C LEU A 415 12.78 -0.34 3.63
N ASN A 416 13.91 -0.75 4.21
CA ASN A 416 15.22 -0.17 3.94
C ASN A 416 16.19 -1.08 3.18
N SER A 417 15.88 -2.38 3.00
CA SER A 417 16.75 -3.29 2.26
C SER A 417 16.66 -3.08 0.73
N ASN A 418 17.83 -3.12 0.07
CA ASN A 418 17.94 -3.23 -1.39
C ASN A 418 18.09 -4.69 -1.85
N ASP A 419 18.19 -5.64 -0.91
CA ASP A 419 18.49 -7.03 -1.21
C ASP A 419 17.31 -7.72 -1.92
N VAL A 420 17.53 -7.99 -3.20
CA VAL A 420 16.61 -8.63 -4.15
C VAL A 420 16.16 -10.07 -3.79
N PRO A 421 16.77 -10.88 -2.89
CA PRO A 421 16.28 -12.25 -2.65
C PRO A 421 14.88 -12.34 -2.00
N THR A 422 14.36 -11.25 -1.42
CA THR A 422 13.11 -11.22 -0.64
C THR A 422 11.92 -10.67 -1.41
N VAL A 423 11.85 -10.86 -2.74
CA VAL A 423 10.65 -10.50 -3.54
C VAL A 423 9.35 -11.08 -2.93
N ALA A 424 9.44 -12.17 -2.17
CA ALA A 424 8.30 -12.78 -1.49
C ALA A 424 7.84 -12.06 -0.21
N ALA A 425 8.73 -11.43 0.58
CA ALA A 425 8.34 -10.90 1.90
C ALA A 425 7.31 -9.77 1.80
N PRO A 426 7.46 -8.77 0.89
CA PRO A 426 6.38 -7.82 0.64
C PRO A 426 5.12 -8.48 0.05
N LEU A 427 5.18 -9.61 -0.68
CA LEU A 427 3.95 -10.27 -1.17
C LEU A 427 3.07 -10.79 -0.02
N LEU A 428 3.65 -10.93 1.18
CA LEU A 428 3.03 -11.40 2.43
C LEU A 428 2.48 -10.24 3.28
N GLY A 429 2.28 -9.05 2.72
CA GLY A 429 1.74 -7.91 3.46
C GLY A 429 2.82 -7.13 4.21
N THR A 430 2.53 -5.86 4.49
CA THR A 430 3.49 -4.89 5.05
C THR A 430 2.96 -4.18 6.28
N ASP A 431 1.64 -4.06 6.39
CA ASP A 431 0.98 -3.35 7.48
C ASP A 431 0.73 -4.32 8.66
N GLY A 432 1.16 -3.93 9.86
CA GLY A 432 0.88 -4.70 11.09
C GLY A 432 -0.57 -4.61 11.55
N SER A 433 -1.32 -3.61 11.07
CA SER A 433 -2.75 -3.47 11.30
C SER A 433 -3.40 -2.72 10.14
N ILE A 434 -4.72 -2.79 10.02
CA ILE A 434 -5.48 -1.99 9.06
C ILE A 434 -6.52 -1.21 9.84
N PHE A 435 -6.49 0.12 9.75
CA PHE A 435 -7.52 0.98 10.37
C PHE A 435 -8.04 1.99 9.35
N ASN A 436 -8.97 1.56 8.50
CA ASN A 436 -9.52 2.35 7.40
C ASN A 436 -11.05 2.40 7.46
N ARG A 437 -11.65 3.35 6.75
CA ARG A 437 -13.09 3.50 6.51
C ARG A 437 -13.76 2.30 5.85
N SER A 438 -13.02 1.35 5.29
CA SER A 438 -13.58 0.17 4.59
C SER A 438 -13.33 -1.14 5.33
N PHE A 439 -12.30 -1.19 6.16
CA PHE A 439 -11.87 -2.41 6.84
C PHE A 439 -11.07 -2.04 8.10
N VAL A 440 -11.27 -2.80 9.16
CA VAL A 440 -10.48 -2.75 10.39
C VAL A 440 -9.92 -4.14 10.70
N ALA A 441 -8.61 -4.23 10.92
CA ALA A 441 -7.91 -5.36 11.52
C ALA A 441 -6.94 -4.81 12.55
N LEU A 442 -7.29 -4.95 13.83
CA LEU A 442 -6.46 -4.59 14.96
C LEU A 442 -5.71 -5.84 15.42
N MET A 443 -4.49 -6.04 14.92
CA MET A 443 -3.66 -7.20 15.27
C MET A 443 -2.85 -6.93 16.54
N PRO A 444 -2.62 -7.93 17.41
CA PRO A 444 -1.82 -7.79 18.63
C PRO A 444 -0.44 -7.17 18.37
N GLY A 445 0.24 -7.61 17.31
CA GLY A 445 1.58 -7.12 16.97
C GLY A 445 1.67 -5.63 16.64
N ASN A 446 0.54 -4.93 16.45
CA ASN A 446 0.50 -3.49 16.29
C ASN A 446 0.41 -2.71 17.62
N HIS A 447 0.29 -3.41 18.75
CA HIS A 447 0.16 -2.85 20.09
C HIS A 447 -0.97 -1.81 20.18
N TRP A 448 -2.12 -2.12 19.56
CA TRP A 448 -3.31 -1.26 19.60
C TRP A 448 -3.95 -1.19 20.99
N TYR A 449 -3.58 -2.13 21.88
CA TYR A 449 -3.73 -2.09 23.32
C TYR A 449 -2.34 -2.19 23.98
N PRO A 450 -2.16 -1.61 25.18
CA PRO A 450 -0.91 -1.76 25.94
C PRO A 450 -0.57 -3.24 26.20
N THR A 451 0.66 -3.62 25.90
CA THR A 451 1.21 -4.96 26.19
C THR A 451 2.45 -4.83 27.08
N PRO A 452 2.67 -5.68 28.10
CA PRO A 452 3.82 -5.52 28.99
C PRO A 452 5.16 -5.71 28.27
N GLY A 453 6.17 -4.95 28.68
CA GLY A 453 7.53 -5.00 28.18
C GLY A 453 7.78 -4.15 26.92
N ALA A 454 9.04 -4.09 26.51
CA ALA A 454 9.48 -3.43 25.27
C ALA A 454 9.52 -4.44 24.10
N VAL A 455 9.03 -4.03 22.92
CA VAL A 455 9.20 -4.76 21.65
C VAL A 455 10.67 -4.89 21.23
N ASN A 456 11.39 -5.90 21.73
CA ASN A 456 12.81 -6.16 21.40
C ASN A 456 13.04 -7.50 20.70
N ALA A 457 14.00 -7.50 19.78
CA ALA A 457 14.41 -8.67 18.99
C ALA A 457 15.02 -9.83 19.80
N ASP A 458 15.59 -9.51 20.96
CA ASP A 458 16.29 -10.49 21.79
C ASP A 458 15.39 -11.28 22.74
N PHE A 459 14.15 -10.80 22.97
CA PHE A 459 13.15 -11.56 23.72
C PHE A 459 12.43 -12.52 22.79
N GLY A 460 13.13 -13.56 22.33
CA GLY A 460 12.46 -14.70 21.72
C GLY A 460 11.43 -15.29 22.70
N ALA A 461 10.46 -16.05 22.18
CA ALA A 461 9.51 -16.85 22.98
C ALA A 461 10.18 -17.82 23.98
N SER A 462 11.51 -17.94 23.95
CA SER A 462 12.33 -18.68 24.93
C SER A 462 12.70 -17.89 26.18
N GLN A 463 12.61 -16.55 26.18
CA GLN A 463 12.97 -15.70 27.33
C GLN A 463 11.76 -15.20 28.12
N ARG A 464 10.59 -15.07 27.48
CA ARG A 464 9.31 -14.79 28.15
C ARG A 464 8.32 -15.90 27.81
N GLY A 465 7.65 -16.46 28.82
CA GLY A 465 6.43 -17.23 28.59
C GLY A 465 5.37 -16.31 27.97
N ARG A 466 4.49 -16.85 27.13
CA ARG A 466 3.30 -16.10 26.72
C ARG A 466 2.39 -15.99 27.95
N ASP A 467 2.03 -14.77 28.34
CA ASP A 467 0.99 -14.53 29.34
C ASP A 467 -0.31 -15.11 28.78
N TYR A 468 -1.12 -15.77 29.62
CA TYR A 468 -2.45 -16.24 29.24
C TYR A 468 -3.47 -15.56 30.15
N PHE A 469 -4.39 -14.81 29.56
CA PHE A 469 -5.33 -13.96 30.29
C PHE A 469 -6.76 -14.14 29.80
N GLU A 470 -7.70 -13.84 30.70
CA GLU A 470 -9.12 -13.73 30.41
C GLU A 470 -9.41 -12.37 29.76
N VAL A 471 -10.43 -12.32 28.89
CA VAL A 471 -10.81 -11.12 28.14
C VAL A 471 -12.33 -10.93 28.29
N ASP A 472 -12.77 -9.77 28.78
CA ASP A 472 -14.17 -9.34 28.75
C ASP A 472 -14.27 -7.91 28.21
N LEU A 473 -14.49 -7.79 26.90
CA LEU A 473 -14.57 -6.50 26.22
C LEU A 473 -15.97 -6.21 25.71
N THR A 474 -16.36 -4.96 25.87
CA THR A 474 -17.52 -4.37 25.19
C THR A 474 -17.04 -3.52 24.02
N VAL A 475 -17.27 -4.00 22.80
CA VAL A 475 -16.80 -3.35 21.56
C VAL A 475 -17.97 -2.70 20.85
N SER A 476 -17.92 -1.37 20.69
CA SER A 476 -18.94 -0.61 19.98
C SER A 476 -18.46 -0.17 18.60
N LEU A 477 -19.30 -0.38 17.57
CA LEU A 477 -19.03 0.04 16.21
C LEU A 477 -19.90 1.25 15.83
N THR A 478 -19.30 2.31 15.32
CA THR A 478 -20.07 3.47 14.82
C THR A 478 -20.90 3.14 13.56
N ARG A 479 -20.60 2.01 12.89
CA ARG A 479 -21.26 1.58 11.65
C ARG A 479 -22.18 0.40 11.86
N ASN A 480 -23.48 0.66 11.75
CA ASN A 480 -24.53 -0.35 11.98
C ASN A 480 -24.56 -1.49 10.95
N THR A 481 -23.85 -1.38 9.82
CA THR A 481 -23.78 -2.46 8.81
C THR A 481 -22.56 -3.37 8.98
N TRP A 482 -21.64 -3.03 9.88
CA TRP A 482 -20.40 -3.76 10.07
C TRP A 482 -20.55 -4.83 11.12
N THR A 483 -19.94 -5.99 10.86
CA THR A 483 -19.85 -7.11 11.78
C THR A 483 -18.45 -7.12 12.38
N LEU A 484 -18.37 -7.22 13.71
CA LEU A 484 -17.12 -7.53 14.41
C LEU A 484 -16.91 -9.04 14.38
N VAL A 485 -15.67 -9.45 14.16
CA VAL A 485 -15.20 -10.82 14.34
C VAL A 485 -14.02 -10.79 15.29
N ALA A 486 -14.18 -11.47 16.41
CA ALA A 486 -13.14 -11.78 17.39
C ALA A 486 -13.47 -13.13 18.04
N MET A 487 -12.51 -13.76 18.71
CA MET A 487 -12.78 -15.02 19.40
C MET A 487 -13.81 -14.79 20.51
N GLY A 488 -14.88 -15.59 20.54
CA GLY A 488 -15.94 -15.42 21.53
C GLY A 488 -16.70 -14.10 21.41
N SER A 489 -16.75 -13.51 20.21
CA SER A 489 -17.52 -12.29 19.97
C SER A 489 -18.99 -12.62 19.73
N GLU A 490 -19.88 -12.05 20.55
CA GLU A 490 -21.32 -12.15 20.41
C GLU A 490 -21.93 -10.75 20.21
N LEU A 491 -22.95 -10.66 19.35
CA LEU A 491 -23.68 -9.42 19.15
C LEU A 491 -24.66 -9.20 20.30
N ASP A 492 -24.55 -8.06 20.98
CA ASP A 492 -25.51 -7.62 21.98
C ASP A 492 -26.46 -6.57 21.35
N GLU A 493 -27.73 -6.96 21.16
CA GLU A 493 -28.75 -6.11 20.52
C GLU A 493 -29.53 -5.23 21.52
N SER A 494 -29.10 -5.15 22.78
CA SER A 494 -29.91 -4.60 23.87
C SER A 494 -30.26 -3.10 23.79
N ASP A 495 -29.56 -2.27 23.01
CA ASP A 495 -29.73 -0.80 23.02
C ASP A 495 -29.82 -0.09 21.65
N GLY A 496 -30.00 -0.83 20.55
CA GLY A 496 -30.10 -0.26 19.19
C GLY A 496 -28.79 0.33 18.63
N SER A 497 -27.72 0.39 19.44
CA SER A 497 -26.32 0.46 19.02
C SER A 497 -25.79 -0.95 18.74
N ARG A 498 -24.98 -1.12 17.69
CA ARG A 498 -24.27 -2.39 17.47
C ARG A 498 -23.08 -2.49 18.43
N THR A 499 -23.32 -3.17 19.55
CA THR A 499 -22.32 -3.49 20.56
C THR A 499 -22.05 -4.99 20.51
N TYR A 500 -20.79 -5.37 20.69
CA TYR A 500 -20.35 -6.75 20.71
C TYR A 500 -19.69 -7.04 22.05
N LYS A 501 -20.07 -8.14 22.67
CA LYS A 501 -19.36 -8.67 23.84
C LYS A 501 -18.31 -9.66 23.35
N VAL A 502 -17.06 -9.49 23.75
CA VAL A 502 -15.94 -10.38 23.38
C VAL A 502 -15.45 -11.07 24.64
N THR A 503 -15.82 -12.35 24.78
CA THR A 503 -15.47 -13.20 25.93
C THR A 503 -15.08 -14.61 25.44
N PRO A 504 -13.81 -14.83 25.07
CA PRO A 504 -13.27 -16.15 24.81
C PRO A 504 -13.54 -17.12 25.97
N GLU A 505 -13.90 -18.37 25.66
CA GLU A 505 -14.20 -19.38 26.69
C GLU A 505 -12.96 -19.77 27.53
N ASN A 506 -11.77 -19.73 26.94
CA ASN A 506 -10.51 -20.11 27.59
C ASN A 506 -9.52 -18.94 27.54
N PRO A 507 -8.62 -18.83 28.53
CA PRO A 507 -7.56 -17.82 28.53
C PRO A 507 -6.74 -17.86 27.24
N ILE A 508 -6.43 -16.68 26.72
CA ILE A 508 -5.67 -16.50 25.48
C ILE A 508 -4.45 -15.61 25.72
N HIS A 509 -3.46 -15.73 24.85
CA HIS A 509 -2.23 -14.96 24.97
C HIS A 509 -2.19 -13.70 24.14
N GLU A 510 -3.12 -13.59 23.19
CA GLU A 510 -3.29 -12.44 22.32
C GLU A 510 -4.66 -12.50 21.65
N PHE A 511 -5.23 -11.34 21.34
CA PHE A 511 -6.46 -11.25 20.57
C PHE A 511 -6.42 -10.09 19.58
N GLY A 512 -7.13 -10.27 18.47
CA GLY A 512 -7.31 -9.27 17.43
C GLY A 512 -8.78 -9.00 17.18
N LEU A 513 -9.07 -7.80 16.68
CA LEU A 513 -10.42 -7.37 16.32
C LEU A 513 -10.50 -7.10 14.83
N PHE A 514 -11.43 -7.76 14.14
CA PHE A 514 -11.69 -7.57 12.72
C PHE A 514 -13.09 -6.98 12.53
N ALA A 515 -13.22 -5.90 11.78
CA ALA A 515 -14.53 -5.32 11.50
C ALA A 515 -14.65 -4.86 10.05
N SER A 516 -15.71 -5.31 9.38
CA SER A 516 -16.08 -4.89 8.03
C SER A 516 -17.53 -5.28 7.73
N ASN A 517 -17.98 -5.11 6.49
CA ASN A 517 -19.25 -5.64 6.01
C ASN A 517 -19.10 -7.14 5.69
N PHE A 518 -18.90 -7.96 6.71
CA PHE A 518 -18.80 -9.41 6.57
C PHE A 518 -20.17 -10.06 6.36
N VAL A 519 -20.16 -11.17 5.62
CA VAL A 519 -21.23 -12.16 5.57
C VAL A 519 -20.62 -13.45 6.10
N SER A 520 -21.26 -13.98 7.13
CA SER A 520 -20.77 -15.13 7.89
C SER A 520 -21.53 -16.38 7.46
N GLY A 521 -20.83 -17.52 7.44
CA GLY A 521 -21.44 -18.85 7.36
C GLY A 521 -20.74 -19.77 8.34
N SER A 522 -21.49 -20.66 8.98
CA SER A 522 -20.98 -21.55 10.03
C SER A 522 -21.32 -23.01 9.73
N LEU A 523 -20.41 -23.92 10.09
CA LEU A 523 -20.58 -25.37 10.00
C LEU A 523 -20.16 -26.01 11.33
N ASN A 524 -20.96 -26.95 11.84
CA ASN A 524 -20.65 -27.66 13.08
C ASN A 524 -20.05 -29.04 12.78
N VAL A 525 -18.87 -29.31 13.31
CA VAL A 525 -18.16 -30.60 13.16
C VAL A 525 -17.88 -31.17 14.55
N GLY A 526 -18.83 -31.96 15.06
CA GLY A 526 -18.76 -32.47 16.43
C GLY A 526 -18.95 -31.35 17.44
N GLU A 527 -17.91 -31.05 18.22
CA GLU A 527 -17.89 -29.99 19.26
C GLU A 527 -17.30 -28.67 18.73
N LEU A 528 -16.75 -28.66 17.51
CA LEU A 528 -16.10 -27.49 16.91
C LEU A 528 -17.04 -26.80 15.92
N THR A 529 -17.27 -25.51 16.11
CA THR A 529 -17.94 -24.63 15.15
C THR A 529 -16.90 -23.97 14.25
N PHE A 530 -16.99 -24.24 12.95
CA PHE A 530 -16.20 -23.56 11.92
C PHE A 530 -16.99 -22.38 11.39
N GLU A 531 -16.44 -21.18 11.48
CA GLU A 531 -17.02 -19.98 10.91
C GLU A 531 -16.18 -19.48 9.74
N MET A 532 -16.83 -18.93 8.72
CA MET A 532 -16.18 -18.26 7.61
C MET A 532 -16.81 -16.89 7.42
N HIS A 533 -15.99 -15.86 7.56
CA HIS A 533 -16.38 -14.45 7.45
C HIS A 533 -15.77 -13.87 6.18
N LEU A 534 -16.59 -13.76 5.13
CA LEU A 534 -16.17 -13.17 3.85
C LEU A 534 -16.75 -11.78 3.71
N HIS A 535 -16.04 -10.89 3.03
CA HIS A 535 -16.60 -9.59 2.70
C HIS A 535 -17.84 -9.76 1.81
N LYS A 536 -18.87 -8.92 1.99
CA LYS A 536 -20.16 -9.04 1.28
C LYS A 536 -20.06 -9.18 -0.24
N ARG A 537 -19.03 -8.61 -0.87
CA ARG A 537 -18.79 -8.75 -2.32
C ARG A 537 -18.44 -10.18 -2.73
N HIS A 538 -17.90 -10.98 -1.82
CA HIS A 538 -17.41 -12.34 -2.04
C HIS A 538 -18.34 -13.39 -1.45
N ALA A 539 -19.55 -12.99 -1.01
CA ALA A 539 -20.55 -13.89 -0.44
C ALA A 539 -20.95 -15.06 -1.37
N LYS A 540 -20.73 -14.95 -2.69
CA LYS A 540 -20.91 -16.08 -3.62
C LYS A 540 -19.95 -17.25 -3.33
N ASN A 541 -18.73 -16.96 -2.88
CA ASN A 541 -17.75 -18.00 -2.53
C ASN A 541 -18.18 -18.76 -1.26
N LEU A 542 -18.91 -18.09 -0.36
CA LEU A 542 -19.49 -18.74 0.82
C LEU A 542 -20.50 -19.81 0.43
N GLN A 543 -21.30 -19.60 -0.61
CA GLN A 543 -22.23 -20.62 -1.10
C GLN A 543 -21.50 -21.88 -1.57
N MET A 544 -20.36 -21.73 -2.26
CA MET A 544 -19.55 -22.89 -2.68
C MET A 544 -18.98 -23.66 -1.48
N PHE A 545 -18.61 -22.95 -0.40
CA PHE A 545 -18.18 -23.58 0.85
C PHE A 545 -19.31 -24.38 1.50
N LEU A 546 -20.50 -23.78 1.60
CA LEU A 546 -21.69 -24.43 2.16
C LEU A 546 -22.21 -25.59 1.29
N GLU A 547 -22.02 -25.54 -0.04
CA GLU A 547 -22.41 -26.62 -0.96
C GLU A 547 -21.49 -27.85 -0.87
N LYS A 548 -20.22 -27.67 -0.49
CA LYS A 548 -19.22 -28.75 -0.30
C LYS A 548 -19.12 -29.26 1.14
N ASP A 549 -20.07 -28.87 1.98
CA ASP A 549 -20.13 -29.17 3.42
C ASP A 549 -19.82 -30.64 3.75
N SER A 550 -20.43 -31.59 3.04
CA SER A 550 -20.28 -33.02 3.37
C SER A 550 -18.85 -33.57 3.24
N GLU A 551 -18.08 -33.14 2.24
CA GLU A 551 -16.68 -33.58 2.06
C GLU A 551 -15.75 -32.89 3.06
N PHE A 552 -15.94 -31.59 3.27
CA PHE A 552 -15.18 -30.81 4.23
C PHE A 552 -15.39 -31.32 5.65
N VAL A 553 -16.64 -31.53 6.07
CA VAL A 553 -17.00 -32.06 7.39
C VAL A 553 -16.38 -33.44 7.61
N ALA A 554 -16.40 -34.32 6.61
CA ALA A 554 -15.83 -35.65 6.73
C ALA A 554 -14.31 -35.61 6.96
N GLU A 555 -13.58 -34.77 6.21
CA GLU A 555 -12.13 -34.61 6.37
C GLU A 555 -11.77 -33.86 7.66
N ALA A 556 -12.51 -32.81 8.01
CA ALA A 556 -12.32 -32.07 9.26
C ALA A 556 -12.54 -32.99 10.47
N LYS A 557 -13.61 -33.79 10.46
CA LYS A 557 -13.90 -34.77 11.52
C LYS A 557 -12.77 -35.79 11.65
N LYS A 558 -12.30 -36.34 10.54
CA LYS A 558 -11.17 -37.28 10.53
C LYS A 558 -9.89 -36.67 11.12
N ARG A 559 -9.61 -35.39 10.84
CA ARG A 559 -8.47 -34.68 11.43
C ARG A 559 -8.65 -34.44 12.92
N ILE A 560 -9.84 -34.03 13.36
CA ILE A 560 -10.17 -33.85 14.78
C ILE A 560 -10.01 -35.16 15.54
N GLU A 561 -10.55 -36.26 15.02
CA GLU A 561 -10.40 -37.60 15.59
C GLU A 561 -8.93 -38.01 15.65
N TRP A 562 -8.16 -37.75 14.59
CA TRP A 562 -6.71 -38.00 14.59
C TRP A 562 -5.97 -37.22 15.69
N TYR A 563 -6.30 -35.95 15.92
CA TYR A 563 -5.71 -35.16 17.01
C TYR A 563 -6.11 -35.71 18.39
N LYS A 564 -7.40 -36.05 18.58
CA LYS A 564 -7.91 -36.66 19.82
C LYS A 564 -7.21 -38.00 20.10
N ASP A 565 -7.00 -38.85 19.09
CA ASP A 565 -6.27 -40.12 19.19
C ASP A 565 -4.79 -39.94 19.57
N LYS A 566 -4.19 -38.78 19.24
CA LYS A 566 -2.84 -38.40 19.64
C LYS A 566 -2.77 -37.74 21.02
N GLY A 567 -3.89 -37.62 21.73
CA GLY A 567 -3.97 -36.95 23.03
C GLY A 567 -3.85 -35.43 22.92
N ILE A 568 -4.05 -34.85 21.74
CA ILE A 568 -4.04 -33.40 21.52
C ILE A 568 -5.48 -32.91 21.71
N ALA A 569 -5.72 -32.21 22.81
CA ALA A 569 -7.01 -31.57 23.07
C ALA A 569 -7.18 -30.32 22.20
N ILE A 570 -8.40 -30.11 21.71
CA ILE A 570 -8.78 -28.86 21.05
C ILE A 570 -9.12 -27.88 22.18
N SER A 571 -8.39 -26.76 22.27
CA SER A 571 -8.55 -25.79 23.35
C SER A 571 -9.67 -24.78 23.13
N HIS A 572 -10.25 -24.71 21.93
CA HIS A 572 -11.34 -23.78 21.62
C HIS A 572 -12.39 -24.48 20.78
N ASN A 573 -13.66 -24.29 21.13
CA ASN A 573 -14.80 -24.90 20.44
C ASN A 573 -15.23 -24.11 19.19
N GLU A 574 -14.47 -23.09 18.81
CA GLU A 574 -14.71 -22.24 17.65
C GLU A 574 -13.43 -22.04 16.84
N LEU A 575 -13.56 -22.08 15.51
CA LEU A 575 -12.53 -21.67 14.56
C LEU A 575 -13.14 -20.78 13.49
N ALA A 576 -12.84 -19.49 13.53
CA ALA A 576 -13.25 -18.51 12.54
C ALA A 576 -12.17 -18.29 11.48
N LEU A 577 -12.56 -18.27 10.21
CA LEU A 577 -11.71 -17.88 9.09
C LEU A 577 -12.14 -16.49 8.63
N VAL A 578 -11.24 -15.51 8.66
CA VAL A 578 -11.57 -14.12 8.33
C VAL A 578 -10.87 -13.71 7.04
N GLU A 579 -11.66 -13.21 6.09
CA GLU A 579 -11.10 -12.62 4.88
C GLU A 579 -10.41 -11.28 5.18
N VAL A 580 -9.11 -11.21 4.93
CA VAL A 580 -8.29 -10.01 5.17
C VAL A 580 -7.70 -9.42 3.90
N PRO A 581 -7.49 -8.09 3.83
CA PRO A 581 -6.79 -7.47 2.72
C PRO A 581 -5.33 -7.92 2.65
N ARG A 582 -4.81 -8.12 1.44
CA ARG A 582 -3.42 -8.56 1.19
C ARG A 582 -2.33 -7.67 1.81
N LYS A 583 -2.66 -6.41 2.11
CA LYS A 583 -1.74 -5.48 2.75
C LYS A 583 -1.44 -5.84 4.21
N LEU A 584 -2.34 -6.58 4.87
CA LEU A 584 -2.13 -7.08 6.22
C LEU A 584 -0.97 -8.07 6.20
N ARG A 585 0.05 -7.78 7.01
CA ARG A 585 1.25 -8.58 7.11
C ARG A 585 0.94 -9.95 7.71
N THR A 586 1.35 -11.02 7.02
CA THR A 586 1.12 -12.41 7.43
C THR A 586 2.29 -13.01 8.21
N ILE A 587 3.46 -12.36 8.22
CA ILE A 587 4.68 -12.82 8.91
C ILE A 587 5.01 -11.93 10.11
N GLY A 588 5.40 -12.53 11.22
CA GLY A 588 5.80 -11.83 12.44
C GLY A 588 7.22 -11.30 12.39
N GLY A 589 7.79 -11.12 13.57
CA GLY A 589 9.21 -10.85 13.74
C GLY A 589 10.00 -12.04 14.24
N GLY A 590 11.25 -11.79 14.61
CA GLY A 590 12.24 -12.80 14.95
C GLY A 590 12.87 -13.45 13.72
N TRP A 591 13.81 -14.36 13.94
CA TRP A 591 14.53 -15.03 12.86
C TRP A 591 13.71 -16.09 12.10
N ARG A 592 12.62 -16.59 12.71
CA ARG A 592 11.73 -17.59 12.09
C ARG A 592 10.63 -16.97 11.22
N MET A 593 10.30 -15.69 11.45
CA MET A 593 9.25 -14.97 10.72
C MET A 593 7.94 -15.78 10.66
N ASP A 594 7.49 -16.28 11.83
CA ASP A 594 6.31 -17.14 11.95
C ASP A 594 5.02 -16.45 11.48
N SER A 595 3.97 -17.22 11.19
CA SER A 595 2.66 -16.63 10.81
C SER A 595 2.06 -15.84 11.99
N VAL A 596 1.56 -14.63 11.73
CA VAL A 596 0.91 -13.76 12.73
C VAL A 596 -0.57 -13.47 12.47
N ASN A 597 -1.10 -14.00 11.36
CA ASN A 597 -2.54 -13.94 11.09
C ASN A 597 -3.33 -15.07 11.76
N SER A 598 -2.63 -16.06 12.30
CA SER A 598 -3.25 -17.17 13.03
C SER A 598 -3.31 -16.82 14.50
N LEU A 599 -4.43 -16.21 14.90
CA LEU A 599 -4.73 -15.91 16.30
C LEU A 599 -5.45 -17.12 16.94
N PRO A 600 -5.55 -17.21 18.27
CA PRO A 600 -6.38 -18.21 18.91
C PRO A 600 -7.79 -18.22 18.29
N GLY A 601 -8.18 -19.38 17.74
CA GLY A 601 -9.46 -19.65 17.07
C GLY A 601 -9.83 -18.70 15.92
N ILE A 602 -8.88 -17.92 15.38
CA ILE A 602 -9.05 -17.13 14.16
C ILE A 602 -7.91 -17.41 13.18
N PHE A 603 -8.23 -17.69 11.93
CA PHE A 603 -7.26 -17.86 10.84
C PHE A 603 -7.44 -16.84 9.72
#